data_AF-A0A9P1DG38-F1
#
_entry.id   AF-A0A9P1DG38-F1
#
_cell.length_a   1.000
_cell.length_b   1.000
_cell.length_c   1.000
_cell.angle_alpha   90.00
_cell.angle_beta   90.00
_cell.angle_gamma   90.00
#
_symmetry.space_group_name_H-M   'P 1'
#
loop_
_entity.id
_entity.type
_entity.pdbx_description
1 polymer ?
#
loop_
_entity_poly.entity_id
_entity_poly.type
_entity_poly.pdbx_seq_one_letter_code
_entity_poly.pdbx_strand_id
1 'polypeptide(L)'
;QGFLRAVSLALRVKEDGLLLGGPPCGPWVFVNAGTHKRRLTNIWGDLGSRYVQSSNTLTARWALILLVGAVRCIASFTEQPGGSLMRHYPYIFHLRRMIREVLGGTWDSTFFYMGSFGHKALKPSRGLGSALWAKSLRKPISKAKREKLRKSGAGMVKKYQNAKGEWKLVGTPFLKQSAAYTPKFARTVCKLHLKYMETHKGHLRREMYGKPVEDLHKAKQPYKWKHANLQEIRKFLLSEVEAGRYCPVLDL
;
A
#
# COMPACT_ATOMS: atom_id res chain seq x y z
N GLN A 1 -9.99 -5.01 16.94
CA GLN A 1 -9.76 -6.41 16.53
C GLN A 1 -9.14 -6.54 15.13
N GLY A 2 -9.72 -5.96 14.06
CA GLY A 2 -9.20 -6.14 12.69
C GLY A 2 -7.72 -5.76 12.45
N PHE A 3 -7.23 -4.70 13.10
CA PHE A 3 -5.81 -4.30 12.98
C PHE A 3 -4.84 -5.36 13.53
N LEU A 4 -5.13 -5.90 14.73
CA LEU A 4 -4.30 -6.93 15.35
C LEU A 4 -4.27 -8.20 14.51
N ARG A 5 -5.42 -8.57 13.91
CA ARG A 5 -5.48 -9.68 12.95
C ARG A 5 -4.61 -9.42 11.71
N ALA A 6 -4.64 -8.21 11.16
CA ALA A 6 -3.80 -7.85 10.03
C ALA A 6 -2.30 -7.91 10.36
N VAL A 7 -1.90 -7.47 11.57
CA VAL A 7 -0.53 -7.63 12.07
C VAL A 7 -0.17 -9.12 12.19
N SER A 8 -1.02 -9.92 12.84
CA SER A 8 -0.83 -11.37 12.97
C SER A 8 -0.65 -12.05 11.60
N LEU A 9 -1.44 -11.68 10.59
CA LEU A 9 -1.30 -12.20 9.22
C LEU A 9 0.00 -11.73 8.55
N ALA A 10 0.38 -10.46 8.71
CA ALA A 10 1.65 -9.95 8.19
C ALA A 10 2.86 -10.64 8.82
N LEU A 11 2.75 -11.02 10.10
CA LEU A 11 3.77 -11.79 10.82
C LEU A 11 3.85 -13.27 10.38
N ARG A 12 2.85 -13.80 9.69
CA ARG A 12 2.89 -15.15 9.09
C ARG A 12 3.51 -15.17 7.70
N VAL A 13 3.66 -14.03 7.05
CA VAL A 13 4.35 -13.95 5.76
C VAL A 13 5.81 -14.30 5.98
N LYS A 14 6.32 -15.25 5.20
CA LYS A 14 7.74 -15.64 5.22
C LYS A 14 8.59 -14.50 4.68
N GLU A 15 9.87 -14.51 5.05
CA GLU A 15 10.86 -13.60 4.47
C GLU A 15 10.82 -13.66 2.94
N ASP A 16 11.13 -12.53 2.32
CA ASP A 16 11.02 -12.31 0.88
C ASP A 16 9.63 -12.53 0.29
N GLY A 17 8.60 -12.78 1.12
CA GLY A 17 7.21 -12.82 0.69
C GLY A 17 6.69 -11.45 0.26
N LEU A 18 5.36 -11.36 0.08
CA LEU A 18 4.72 -10.14 -0.39
C LEU A 18 3.57 -9.69 0.53
N LEU A 19 3.66 -8.46 1.02
CA LEU A 19 2.53 -7.69 1.54
C LEU A 19 1.92 -6.84 0.41
N LEU A 20 0.85 -7.37 -0.18
CA LEU A 20 0.03 -6.67 -1.15
C LEU A 20 -1.21 -6.09 -0.47
N GLY A 21 -1.49 -4.80 -0.68
CA GLY A 21 -2.71 -4.20 -0.15
C GLY A 21 -3.14 -2.93 -0.87
N GLY A 22 -4.35 -2.47 -0.55
CA GLY A 22 -4.95 -1.26 -1.10
C GLY A 22 -5.90 -0.67 -0.06
N PRO A 23 -5.41 0.11 0.91
CA PRO A 23 -6.29 0.69 1.92
C PRO A 23 -7.36 1.60 1.26
N PRO A 24 -8.56 1.73 1.87
CA PRO A 24 -9.64 2.53 1.31
C PRO A 24 -9.19 3.93 0.91
N CYS A 25 -9.35 4.23 -0.38
CA CYS A 25 -8.85 5.46 -0.99
C CYS A 25 -9.87 6.60 -1.03
N GLY A 26 -11.12 6.35 -0.61
CA GLY A 26 -12.24 7.30 -0.68
C GLY A 26 -11.91 8.73 -0.24
N PRO A 27 -11.37 8.95 0.97
CA PRO A 27 -11.04 10.31 1.43
C PRO A 27 -9.73 10.86 0.87
N TRP A 28 -8.97 10.04 0.15
CA TRP A 28 -7.68 10.40 -0.44
C TRP A 28 -7.80 10.80 -1.92
N VAL A 29 -8.94 10.57 -2.58
CA VAL A 29 -9.12 10.89 -4.00
C VAL A 29 -9.76 12.26 -4.24
N PHE A 30 -9.43 12.87 -5.38
CA PHE A 30 -9.88 14.22 -5.75
C PHE A 30 -11.42 14.38 -5.78
N VAL A 31 -12.15 13.30 -6.09
CA VAL A 31 -13.62 13.32 -6.19
C VAL A 31 -14.26 13.77 -4.88
N ASN A 32 -13.64 13.44 -3.74
CA ASN A 32 -14.14 13.76 -2.42
C ASN A 32 -13.34 14.89 -1.74
N ALA A 33 -12.49 15.61 -2.48
CA ALA A 33 -11.66 16.67 -1.91
C ALA A 33 -12.49 17.83 -1.34
N GLY A 34 -13.63 18.18 -1.98
CA GLY A 34 -14.56 19.19 -1.47
C GLY A 34 -15.21 18.76 -0.15
N THR A 35 -15.71 17.52 -0.07
CA THR A 35 -16.40 16.98 1.11
C THR A 35 -15.45 16.76 2.29
N HIS A 36 -14.27 16.21 2.04
CA HIS A 36 -13.32 15.87 3.12
C HIS A 36 -12.27 16.95 3.34
N LYS A 37 -12.35 18.07 2.63
CA LYS A 37 -11.43 19.23 2.69
C LYS A 37 -9.95 18.86 2.59
N ARG A 38 -9.65 17.72 1.95
CA ARG A 38 -8.30 17.18 1.86
C ARG A 38 -7.60 17.69 0.61
N ARG A 39 -6.44 18.31 0.81
CA ARG A 39 -5.56 18.88 -0.21
C ARG A 39 -4.12 18.79 0.27
N LEU A 40 -3.14 19.10 -0.59
CA LEU A 40 -1.73 19.04 -0.16
C LEU A 40 -1.45 19.98 1.02
N THR A 41 -2.09 21.15 1.07
CA THR A 41 -1.98 22.12 2.18
C THR A 41 -2.83 21.74 3.40
N ASN A 42 -3.71 20.75 3.30
CA ASN A 42 -4.49 20.20 4.41
C ASN A 42 -4.62 18.69 4.24
N ILE A 43 -3.52 17.97 4.46
CA ILE A 43 -3.44 16.53 4.19
C ILE A 43 -4.30 15.71 5.17
N TRP A 44 -4.57 16.26 6.36
CA TRP A 44 -5.41 15.65 7.38
C TRP A 44 -6.90 15.67 7.01
N GLY A 45 -7.32 16.61 6.16
CA GLY A 45 -8.71 16.80 5.76
C GLY A 45 -9.55 17.46 6.85
N ASP A 46 -10.86 17.23 6.82
CA ASP A 46 -11.80 17.70 7.83
C ASP A 46 -11.75 16.81 9.07
N LEU A 47 -11.05 17.27 10.12
CA LEU A 47 -10.95 16.55 11.38
C LEU A 47 -12.27 16.50 12.16
N GLY A 48 -13.29 17.28 11.82
CA GLY A 48 -14.64 17.12 12.37
C GLY A 48 -15.37 15.89 11.83
N SER A 49 -14.92 15.33 10.70
CA SER A 49 -15.54 14.15 10.07
C SER A 49 -14.98 12.84 10.65
N ARG A 50 -15.84 12.06 11.32
CA ARG A 50 -15.49 10.71 11.82
C ARG A 50 -14.93 9.78 10.73
N TYR A 51 -15.43 9.91 9.50
CA TYR A 51 -14.95 9.14 8.35
C TYR A 51 -13.50 9.49 7.99
N VAL A 52 -13.17 10.78 7.98
CA VAL A 52 -11.81 11.28 7.71
C VAL A 52 -10.84 10.86 8.83
N GLN A 53 -11.24 11.00 10.10
CA GLN A 53 -10.45 10.53 11.25
C GLN A 53 -10.18 9.02 11.18
N SER A 54 -11.21 8.23 10.85
CA SER A 54 -11.10 6.78 10.71
C SER A 54 -10.14 6.41 9.57
N SER A 55 -10.18 7.14 8.47
CA SER A 55 -9.24 6.91 7.36
C SER A 55 -7.80 7.30 7.70
N ASN A 56 -7.58 8.40 8.43
CA ASN A 56 -6.26 8.77 8.94
C ASN A 56 -5.67 7.66 9.82
N THR A 57 -6.49 7.13 10.72
CA THR A 57 -6.15 6.02 11.60
C THR A 57 -5.83 4.76 10.80
N LEU A 58 -6.66 4.42 9.80
CA LEU A 58 -6.46 3.23 8.97
C LEU A 58 -5.17 3.33 8.15
N THR A 59 -4.89 4.47 7.53
CA THR A 59 -3.66 4.66 6.75
C THR A 59 -2.42 4.65 7.65
N ALA A 60 -2.48 5.21 8.87
CA ALA A 60 -1.39 5.11 9.84
C ALA A 60 -1.11 3.65 10.24
N ARG A 61 -2.17 2.88 10.53
CA ARG A 61 -2.09 1.44 10.80
C ARG A 61 -1.52 0.65 9.63
N TRP A 62 -1.92 0.98 8.41
CA TRP A 62 -1.36 0.37 7.20
C TRP A 62 0.14 0.66 7.08
N ALA A 63 0.57 1.89 7.31
CA ALA A 63 2.00 2.26 7.32
C ALA A 63 2.79 1.44 8.36
N LEU A 64 2.22 1.20 9.54
CA LEU A 64 2.84 0.36 10.57
C LEU A 64 2.96 -1.11 10.13
N ILE A 65 1.93 -1.68 9.50
CA ILE A 65 2.00 -3.05 8.95
C ILE A 65 3.12 -3.17 7.90
N LEU A 66 3.24 -2.16 7.04
CA LEU A 66 4.32 -2.13 6.04
C LEU A 66 5.70 -2.00 6.68
N LEU A 67 5.84 -1.24 7.78
CA LEU A 67 7.10 -1.15 8.52
C LEU A 67 7.46 -2.49 9.16
N VAL A 68 6.49 -3.18 9.77
CA VAL A 68 6.69 -4.54 10.29
C VAL A 68 7.14 -5.48 9.18
N GLY A 69 6.50 -5.40 8.00
CA GLY A 69 6.92 -6.14 6.81
C GLY A 69 8.36 -5.85 6.43
N ALA A 70 8.75 -4.58 6.37
CA ALA A 70 10.09 -4.16 5.99
C ALA A 70 11.16 -4.70 6.95
N VAL A 71 10.94 -4.60 8.27
CA VAL A 71 11.86 -5.14 9.30
C VAL A 71 12.01 -6.66 9.17
N ARG A 72 10.99 -7.35 8.68
CA ARG A 72 11.01 -8.81 8.42
C ARG A 72 11.45 -9.18 7.02
N CYS A 73 12.05 -8.24 6.28
CA CYS A 73 12.50 -8.44 4.90
C CYS A 73 11.37 -8.92 3.96
N ILE A 74 10.15 -8.44 4.16
CA ILE A 74 9.01 -8.74 3.30
C ILE A 74 8.85 -7.62 2.27
N ALA A 75 8.71 -8.00 0.99
CA ALA A 75 8.42 -7.04 -0.07
C ALA A 75 7.02 -6.43 0.14
N SER A 76 6.88 -5.13 -0.08
CA SER A 76 5.60 -4.44 0.05
C SER A 76 5.14 -3.83 -1.27
N PHE A 77 3.83 -3.90 -1.52
CA PHE A 77 3.20 -3.23 -2.65
C PHE A 77 1.80 -2.74 -2.26
N THR A 78 1.62 -1.43 -2.23
CA THR A 78 0.35 -0.76 -1.95
C THR A 78 -0.22 -0.14 -3.23
N GLU A 79 -1.36 -0.64 -3.71
CA GLU A 79 -2.09 0.00 -4.81
C GLU A 79 -2.95 1.15 -4.30
N GLN A 80 -2.94 2.25 -5.04
CA GLN A 80 -3.83 3.39 -4.87
C GLN A 80 -4.22 3.97 -6.22
N PRO A 81 -5.35 4.70 -6.30
CA PRO A 81 -5.63 5.56 -7.45
C PRO A 81 -4.48 6.51 -7.75
N GLY A 82 -4.21 6.77 -9.03
CA GLY A 82 -3.03 7.53 -9.46
C GLY A 82 -2.94 8.97 -8.89
N GLY A 83 -4.10 9.58 -8.62
CA GLY A 83 -4.23 10.89 -7.98
C GLY A 83 -4.48 10.87 -6.48
N SER A 84 -4.32 9.73 -5.81
CA SER A 84 -4.51 9.62 -4.35
C SER A 84 -3.48 10.47 -3.61
N LEU A 85 -3.96 11.26 -2.64
CA LEU A 85 -3.13 12.05 -1.73
C LEU A 85 -2.48 11.19 -0.64
N MET A 86 -2.84 9.92 -0.50
CA MET A 86 -2.32 9.03 0.55
C MET A 86 -0.80 8.94 0.56
N ARG A 87 -0.16 9.03 -0.62
CA ARG A 87 1.31 9.02 -0.75
C ARG A 87 2.02 10.18 -0.04
N HIS A 88 1.29 11.25 0.22
CA HIS A 88 1.78 12.47 0.87
C HIS A 88 1.41 12.52 2.35
N TYR A 89 0.73 11.50 2.87
CA TYR A 89 0.35 11.43 4.27
C TYR A 89 1.59 11.28 5.16
N PRO A 90 1.71 12.01 6.29
CA PRO A 90 2.94 12.03 7.09
C PRO A 90 3.45 10.65 7.52
N TYR A 91 2.57 9.70 7.86
CA TYR A 91 2.99 8.35 8.24
C TYR A 91 3.53 7.52 7.07
N ILE A 92 3.06 7.77 5.84
CA ILE A 92 3.62 7.13 4.64
C ILE A 92 4.99 7.75 4.30
N PHE A 93 5.14 9.06 4.49
CA PHE A 93 6.42 9.73 4.36
C PHE A 93 7.44 9.22 5.38
N HIS A 94 7.03 9.10 6.64
CA HIS A 94 7.85 8.54 7.72
C HIS A 94 8.26 7.09 7.43
N LEU A 95 7.32 6.23 6.99
CA LEU A 95 7.62 4.87 6.55
C LEU A 95 8.69 4.83 5.46
N ARG A 96 8.53 5.66 4.42
CA ARG A 96 9.51 5.75 3.32
C ARG A 96 10.89 6.16 3.84
N ARG A 97 10.94 7.11 4.77
CA ARG A 97 12.18 7.56 5.42
C ARG A 97 12.83 6.42 6.19
N MET A 98 12.07 5.74 7.05
CA MET A 98 12.56 4.60 7.83
C MET A 98 13.12 3.49 6.94
N ILE A 99 12.40 3.15 5.86
CA ILE A 99 12.89 2.13 4.92
C ILE A 99 14.22 2.57 4.32
N ARG A 100 14.32 3.79 3.77
CA ARG A 100 15.52 4.23 3.04
C ARG A 100 16.72 4.52 3.94
N GLU A 101 16.52 5.27 5.01
CA GLU A 101 17.61 5.83 5.82
C GLU A 101 18.02 4.91 6.97
N VAL A 102 17.07 4.14 7.51
CA VAL A 102 17.33 3.25 8.66
C VAL A 102 17.56 1.81 8.21
N LEU A 103 16.69 1.29 7.35
CA LEU A 103 16.78 -0.10 6.91
C LEU A 103 17.66 -0.29 5.66
N GLY A 104 18.17 0.79 5.04
CA GLY A 104 18.91 0.71 3.77
C GLY A 104 18.05 0.23 2.58
N GLY A 105 16.73 0.31 2.75
CA GLY A 105 15.67 -0.19 1.90
C GLY A 105 15.42 0.63 0.63
N THR A 106 14.80 0.02 -0.38
CA THR A 106 14.19 0.75 -1.50
C THR A 106 12.71 1.02 -1.28
N TRP A 107 12.23 2.15 -1.78
CA TRP A 107 10.81 2.50 -1.80
C TRP A 107 10.47 3.29 -3.06
N ASP A 108 9.69 2.66 -3.94
CA ASP A 108 9.38 3.17 -5.25
C ASP A 108 7.91 3.45 -5.46
N SER A 109 7.65 4.26 -6.50
CA SER A 109 6.33 4.57 -7.00
C SER A 109 6.23 4.15 -8.47
N THR A 110 5.28 3.27 -8.78
CA THR A 110 5.01 2.83 -10.15
C THR A 110 3.61 3.18 -10.60
N PHE A 111 3.51 3.98 -11.66
CA PHE A 111 2.24 4.30 -12.32
C PHE A 111 1.86 3.23 -13.35
N PHE A 112 0.57 2.89 -13.42
CA PHE A 112 0.03 1.99 -14.42
C PHE A 112 -1.48 2.22 -14.60
N TYR A 113 -2.05 1.69 -15.69
CA TYR A 113 -3.50 1.67 -15.88
C TYR A 113 -4.05 0.29 -15.55
N MET A 114 -5.06 0.20 -14.68
CA MET A 114 -5.70 -1.08 -14.37
C MET A 114 -6.38 -1.69 -15.61
N GLY A 115 -6.72 -0.87 -16.61
CA GLY A 115 -7.20 -1.33 -17.93
C GLY A 115 -6.20 -2.22 -18.68
N SER A 116 -4.88 -2.03 -18.48
CA SER A 116 -3.85 -2.95 -19.00
C SER A 116 -3.98 -4.34 -18.39
N PHE A 117 -4.55 -4.43 -17.20
CA PHE A 117 -4.79 -5.65 -16.44
C PHE A 117 -6.26 -6.07 -16.44
N GLY A 118 -7.04 -5.67 -17.46
CA GLY A 118 -8.39 -6.21 -17.69
C GLY A 118 -9.51 -5.47 -16.95
N HIS A 119 -9.24 -4.30 -16.36
CA HIS A 119 -10.31 -3.47 -15.80
C HIS A 119 -11.12 -2.83 -16.93
N LYS A 120 -12.45 -2.71 -16.75
CA LYS A 120 -13.38 -2.16 -17.75
C LYS A 120 -13.25 -0.65 -17.96
N ALA A 121 -12.65 0.04 -16.99
CA ALA A 121 -12.35 1.48 -17.05
C ALA A 121 -10.84 1.75 -17.18
N LEU A 122 -10.50 2.92 -17.74
CA LEU A 122 -9.17 3.52 -17.67
C LEU A 122 -8.85 4.04 -16.26
N LYS A 123 -8.81 3.15 -15.26
CA LYS A 123 -8.41 3.51 -13.89
C LYS A 123 -6.90 3.78 -13.85
N PRO A 124 -6.45 5.03 -13.65
CA PRO A 124 -5.06 5.29 -13.34
C PRO A 124 -4.77 4.81 -11.93
N SER A 125 -3.71 4.03 -11.77
CA SER A 125 -3.28 3.42 -10.52
C SER A 125 -1.80 3.71 -10.28
N ARG A 126 -1.41 3.66 -9.02
CA ARG A 126 -0.05 3.81 -8.56
C ARG A 126 0.24 2.77 -7.49
N GLY A 127 1.28 1.99 -7.70
CA GLY A 127 1.87 1.11 -6.70
C GLY A 127 2.91 1.88 -5.90
N LEU A 128 2.90 1.73 -4.58
CA LEU A 128 3.87 2.29 -3.64
C LEU A 128 4.44 1.16 -2.80
N GLY A 129 5.75 1.05 -2.68
CA GLY A 129 6.34 0.03 -1.80
C GLY A 129 7.76 -0.34 -2.17
N SER A 130 8.24 -1.40 -1.52
CA SER A 130 9.60 -1.92 -1.65
C SER A 130 9.73 -3.05 -2.68
N ALA A 131 8.63 -3.48 -3.31
CA ALA A 131 8.66 -4.51 -4.35
C ALA A 131 9.37 -4.04 -5.63
N LEU A 132 10.62 -4.44 -5.83
CA LEU A 132 11.48 -4.01 -6.94
C LEU A 132 10.96 -4.39 -8.33
N TRP A 133 10.22 -5.49 -8.44
CA TRP A 133 9.56 -5.92 -9.67
C TRP A 133 8.38 -5.03 -10.08
N ALA A 134 7.91 -4.13 -9.19
CA ALA A 134 6.76 -3.25 -9.44
C ALA A 134 6.92 -2.42 -10.70
N LYS A 135 8.14 -2.01 -11.06
CA LYS A 135 8.44 -1.25 -12.28
C LYS A 135 7.94 -1.95 -13.56
N SER A 136 7.90 -3.28 -13.56
CA SER A 136 7.40 -4.11 -14.67
C SER A 136 5.88 -4.01 -14.86
N LEU A 137 5.15 -3.39 -13.93
CA LEU A 137 3.74 -3.05 -14.09
C LEU A 137 3.52 -1.82 -14.98
N ARG A 138 4.56 -1.05 -15.32
CA ARG A 138 4.49 0.09 -16.27
C ARG A 138 4.19 -0.41 -17.68
N LYS A 139 2.97 -0.89 -17.91
CA LYS A 139 2.50 -1.33 -19.21
C LYS A 139 1.72 -0.20 -19.87
N PRO A 140 2.24 0.42 -20.95
CA PRO A 140 1.48 1.39 -21.70
C PRO A 140 0.21 0.72 -22.23
N ILE A 141 -0.87 1.48 -22.25
CA ILE A 141 -2.10 1.04 -22.90
C ILE A 141 -2.05 1.55 -24.35
N SER A 142 -2.28 0.65 -25.31
CA SER A 142 -2.28 1.04 -26.73
C SER A 142 -3.35 2.10 -26.99
N LYS A 143 -3.13 2.99 -27.98
CA LYS A 143 -4.09 4.03 -28.37
C LYS A 143 -5.46 3.42 -28.69
N ALA A 144 -5.49 2.36 -29.49
CA ALA A 144 -6.72 1.63 -29.84
C ALA A 144 -7.48 1.12 -28.61
N LYS A 145 -6.77 0.50 -27.65
CA LYS A 145 -7.41 0.00 -26.42
C LYS A 145 -7.88 1.13 -25.51
N ARG A 146 -7.11 2.22 -25.42
CA ARG A 146 -7.51 3.42 -24.67
C ARG A 146 -8.81 3.99 -25.24
N GLU A 147 -8.91 4.09 -26.56
CA GLU A 147 -10.09 4.60 -27.24
C GLU A 147 -11.31 3.69 -27.02
N LYS A 148 -11.13 2.37 -27.16
CA LYS A 148 -12.19 1.39 -26.86
C LYS A 148 -12.73 1.53 -25.43
N LEU A 149 -11.86 1.74 -24.44
CA LEU A 149 -12.26 1.93 -23.04
C LEU A 149 -12.88 3.30 -22.76
N ARG A 150 -12.61 4.32 -23.57
CA ARG A 150 -13.29 5.62 -23.48
C ARG A 150 -14.71 5.52 -24.04
N LYS A 151 -14.85 4.88 -25.20
CA LYS A 151 -16.13 4.69 -25.88
C LYS A 151 -17.08 3.73 -25.16
N SER A 152 -16.57 2.83 -24.31
CA SER A 152 -17.41 1.90 -23.56
C SER A 152 -18.31 2.54 -22.50
N GLY A 153 -18.20 3.86 -22.28
CA GLY A 153 -18.98 4.56 -21.25
C GLY A 153 -18.56 4.23 -19.81
N ALA A 154 -17.48 3.45 -19.62
CA ALA A 154 -16.98 3.04 -18.31
C ALA A 154 -16.18 4.15 -17.59
N GLY A 155 -16.67 5.39 -17.66
CA GLY A 155 -16.11 6.50 -16.90
C GLY A 155 -16.34 6.27 -15.41
N MET A 156 -15.32 6.54 -14.57
CA MET A 156 -15.44 6.39 -13.11
C MET A 156 -16.20 7.55 -12.46
N VAL A 157 -16.30 8.69 -13.14
CA VAL A 157 -16.99 9.88 -12.66
C VAL A 157 -17.83 10.48 -13.76
N LYS A 158 -18.97 11.06 -13.41
CA LYS A 158 -19.84 11.86 -14.28
C LYS A 158 -19.93 13.28 -13.73
N LYS A 159 -19.87 14.27 -14.62
CA LYS A 159 -20.20 15.67 -14.30
C LYS A 159 -21.70 15.88 -14.52
N TYR A 160 -22.35 16.63 -13.64
CA TYR A 160 -23.73 17.06 -13.81
C TYR A 160 -23.90 18.47 -13.22
N GLN A 161 -24.87 19.24 -13.72
CA GLN A 161 -25.29 20.49 -13.08
C GLN A 161 -26.38 20.18 -12.06
N ASN A 162 -26.27 20.75 -10.86
CA ASN A 162 -27.35 20.69 -9.88
C ASN A 162 -28.46 21.70 -10.23
N ALA A 163 -29.55 21.70 -9.46
CA ALA A 163 -30.67 22.64 -9.65
C ALA A 163 -30.28 24.12 -9.55
N LYS A 164 -29.09 24.44 -9.00
CA LYS A 164 -28.54 25.80 -8.89
C LYS A 164 -27.60 26.17 -10.05
N GLY A 165 -27.48 25.32 -11.08
CA GLY A 165 -26.58 25.52 -12.21
C GLY A 165 -25.10 25.21 -11.91
N GLU A 166 -24.77 24.77 -10.70
CA GLU A 166 -23.39 24.47 -10.30
C GLU A 166 -22.94 23.10 -10.83
N TRP A 167 -21.75 23.05 -11.42
CA TRP A 167 -21.14 21.78 -11.82
C TRP A 167 -20.71 20.95 -10.61
N LYS A 168 -21.24 19.73 -10.51
CA LYS A 168 -20.87 18.72 -9.52
C LYS A 168 -20.30 17.47 -10.20
N LEU A 169 -19.54 16.71 -9.44
CA LEU A 169 -18.98 15.42 -9.84
C LEU A 169 -19.59 14.32 -8.98
N VAL A 170 -20.02 13.23 -9.61
CA VAL A 170 -20.51 12.04 -8.91
C VAL A 170 -19.80 10.79 -9.43
N GLY A 171 -19.53 9.85 -8.52
CA GLY A 171 -18.99 8.54 -8.89
C GLY A 171 -20.03 7.70 -9.64
N THR A 172 -19.61 7.03 -10.69
CA THR A 172 -20.46 6.04 -11.39
C THR A 172 -20.40 4.68 -10.68
N PRO A 173 -21.24 3.69 -11.05
CA PRO A 173 -21.10 2.32 -10.55
C PRO A 173 -19.70 1.73 -10.76
N PHE A 174 -19.00 2.15 -11.82
CA PHE A 174 -17.63 1.73 -12.10
C PHE A 174 -16.63 2.23 -11.04
N LEU A 175 -16.91 3.33 -10.34
CA LEU A 175 -16.06 3.80 -9.24
C LEU A 175 -16.06 2.79 -8.09
N LYS A 176 -17.24 2.29 -7.69
CA LYS A 176 -17.36 1.27 -6.64
C LYS A 176 -16.70 -0.04 -7.08
N GLN A 177 -16.96 -0.48 -8.32
CA GLN A 177 -16.33 -1.68 -8.89
C GLN A 177 -14.80 -1.58 -8.97
N SER A 178 -14.27 -0.36 -9.13
CA SER A 178 -12.82 -0.13 -9.22
C SER A 178 -12.04 -0.41 -7.93
N ALA A 179 -12.73 -0.62 -6.81
CA ALA A 179 -12.12 -1.04 -5.56
C ALA A 179 -11.61 -2.50 -5.62
N ALA A 180 -12.22 -3.35 -6.46
CA ALA A 180 -11.80 -4.74 -6.61
C ALA A 180 -10.62 -4.87 -7.58
N TYR A 181 -9.66 -5.72 -7.22
CA TYR A 181 -8.61 -6.12 -8.16
C TYR A 181 -9.16 -7.05 -9.22
N THR A 182 -8.69 -6.87 -10.45
CA THR A 182 -9.03 -7.82 -11.51
C THR A 182 -8.22 -9.10 -11.32
N PRO A 183 -8.74 -10.28 -11.72
CA PRO A 183 -7.98 -11.52 -11.67
C PRO A 183 -6.67 -11.45 -12.47
N LYS A 184 -6.68 -10.73 -13.60
CA LYS A 184 -5.47 -10.54 -14.42
C LYS A 184 -4.42 -9.67 -13.72
N PHE A 185 -4.82 -8.66 -12.95
CA PHE A 185 -3.88 -7.87 -12.13
C PHE A 185 -3.27 -8.74 -11.04
N ALA A 186 -4.10 -9.44 -10.25
CA ALA A 186 -3.65 -10.32 -9.18
C ALA A 186 -2.67 -11.38 -9.69
N ARG A 187 -3.02 -12.09 -10.78
CA ARG A 187 -2.12 -13.07 -11.42
C ARG A 187 -0.81 -12.44 -11.90
N THR A 188 -0.84 -11.22 -12.43
CA THR A 188 0.38 -10.55 -12.88
C THR A 188 1.29 -10.20 -11.72
N VAL A 189 0.73 -9.70 -10.61
CA VAL A 189 1.49 -9.42 -9.38
C VAL A 189 2.15 -10.69 -8.86
N CYS A 190 1.40 -11.78 -8.71
CA CYS A 190 1.96 -13.05 -8.25
C CYS A 190 3.05 -13.57 -9.19
N LYS A 191 2.84 -13.55 -10.51
CA LYS A 191 3.85 -13.97 -11.49
C LYS A 191 5.12 -13.14 -11.43
N LEU A 192 5.00 -11.81 -11.32
CA LEU A 192 6.17 -10.93 -11.23
C LEU A 192 6.93 -11.15 -9.93
N HIS A 193 6.22 -11.35 -8.82
CA HIS A 193 6.85 -11.64 -7.54
C HIS A 193 7.57 -12.99 -7.55
N LEU A 194 6.92 -14.07 -7.99
CA LEU A 194 7.55 -15.40 -8.08
C LEU A 194 8.75 -15.41 -9.02
N LYS A 195 8.64 -14.78 -10.20
CA LYS A 195 9.78 -14.65 -11.12
C LYS A 195 10.94 -13.89 -10.47
N TYR A 196 10.66 -12.82 -9.73
CA TYR A 196 11.68 -12.07 -9.02
C TYR A 196 12.36 -12.92 -7.93
N MET A 197 11.57 -13.72 -7.19
CA MET A 197 12.07 -14.68 -6.20
C MET A 197 12.99 -15.74 -6.83
N GLU A 198 12.63 -16.26 -8.00
CA GLU A 198 13.43 -17.26 -8.72
C GLU A 198 14.78 -16.71 -9.17
N THR A 199 14.81 -15.48 -9.68
CA THR A 199 16.04 -14.88 -10.22
C THR A 199 16.97 -14.30 -9.16
N HIS A 200 16.49 -14.05 -7.93
CA HIS A 200 17.26 -13.42 -6.86
C HIS A 200 17.31 -14.27 -5.57
N LYS A 201 17.19 -15.60 -5.70
CA LYS A 201 17.29 -16.54 -4.57
C LYS A 201 18.53 -16.24 -3.74
N GLY A 202 18.36 -15.99 -2.44
CA GLY A 202 19.45 -15.71 -1.50
C GLY A 202 20.03 -14.29 -1.54
N HIS A 203 19.54 -13.40 -2.41
CA HIS A 203 20.08 -12.04 -2.58
C HIS A 203 19.10 -10.90 -2.34
N LEU A 204 17.81 -11.19 -2.15
CA LEU A 204 16.78 -10.18 -1.87
C LEU A 204 17.13 -9.28 -0.68
N ARG A 205 17.66 -9.84 0.41
CA ARG A 205 18.11 -9.05 1.58
C ARG A 205 19.18 -8.02 1.20
N ARG A 206 20.19 -8.40 0.41
CA ARG A 206 21.26 -7.48 -0.03
C ARG A 206 20.75 -6.44 -1.01
N GLU A 207 19.92 -6.83 -1.97
CA GLU A 207 19.40 -5.90 -2.98
C GLU A 207 18.36 -4.94 -2.42
N MET A 208 17.50 -5.40 -1.51
CA MET A 208 16.47 -4.56 -0.92
C MET A 208 17.05 -3.64 0.15
N TYR A 209 17.89 -4.14 1.05
CA TYR A 209 18.28 -3.45 2.29
C TYR A 209 19.77 -3.11 2.38
N GLY A 210 20.56 -3.36 1.32
CA GLY A 210 21.94 -2.91 1.17
C GLY A 210 22.96 -3.51 2.16
N LYS A 211 22.53 -4.16 3.23
CA LYS A 211 23.38 -4.76 4.27
C LYS A 211 22.94 -6.20 4.56
N PRO A 212 23.88 -7.14 4.77
CA PRO A 212 23.56 -8.45 5.33
C PRO A 212 22.90 -8.30 6.70
N VAL A 213 21.89 -9.12 6.99
CA VAL A 213 21.22 -9.10 8.30
C VAL A 213 22.18 -9.56 9.41
N GLU A 214 23.20 -10.36 9.07
CA GLU A 214 24.28 -10.69 10.01
C GLU A 214 25.05 -9.44 10.45
N ASP A 215 25.19 -8.42 9.61
CA ASP A 215 25.79 -7.13 9.99
C ASP A 215 24.81 -6.24 10.78
N LEU A 216 23.49 -6.43 10.63
CA LEU A 216 22.48 -5.80 11.51
C LEU A 216 22.38 -6.49 12.89
N HIS A 217 22.69 -7.79 12.96
CA HIS A 217 22.80 -8.54 14.21
C HIS A 217 24.17 -8.36 14.90
N LYS A 218 25.26 -8.22 14.13
CA LYS A 218 26.64 -8.00 14.63
C LYS A 218 26.99 -6.54 14.87
N ALA A 219 26.42 -5.58 14.14
CA ALA A 219 26.39 -4.20 14.59
C ALA A 219 25.61 -4.22 15.91
N LYS A 220 26.30 -4.05 17.04
CA LYS A 220 25.72 -3.93 18.40
C LYS A 220 24.31 -3.37 18.26
N GLN A 221 23.27 -4.22 18.32
CA GLN A 221 21.92 -3.85 17.87
C GLN A 221 21.62 -2.40 18.25
N PRO A 222 21.72 -1.42 17.32
CA PRO A 222 21.44 -0.04 17.71
C PRO A 222 19.96 0.11 18.07
N TYR A 223 19.15 -0.87 17.62
CA TYR A 223 17.77 -1.08 18.02
C TYR A 223 17.64 -2.22 19.03
N LYS A 224 18.32 -2.11 20.18
CA LYS A 224 17.62 -2.54 21.41
C LYS A 224 16.24 -1.88 21.33
N TRP A 225 15.16 -2.65 21.50
CA TRP A 225 13.78 -2.21 21.57
C TRP A 225 13.58 -1.15 22.69
N LYS A 226 14.25 0.00 22.63
CA LYS A 226 14.31 1.03 23.67
C LYS A 226 13.39 2.20 23.36
N HIS A 227 12.84 2.25 22.14
CA HIS A 227 11.80 3.19 21.81
C HIS A 227 10.53 2.78 22.58
N ALA A 228 10.00 3.65 23.44
CA ALA A 228 8.85 3.36 24.31
C ALA A 228 7.67 2.74 23.55
N ASN A 229 7.37 3.28 22.35
CA ASN A 229 6.27 2.78 21.51
C ASN A 229 6.51 1.38 20.90
N LEU A 230 7.76 0.93 20.77
CA LEU A 230 8.08 -0.41 20.27
C LEU A 230 8.11 -1.44 21.40
N GLN A 231 8.34 -1.01 22.65
CA GLN A 231 8.23 -1.88 23.82
C GLN A 231 6.81 -2.38 24.03
N GLU A 232 5.81 -1.50 23.92
CA GLU A 232 4.41 -1.89 24.09
C GLU A 232 3.93 -2.82 22.97
N ILE A 233 4.38 -2.59 21.73
CA ILE A 233 4.11 -3.51 20.62
C ILE A 233 4.75 -4.87 20.88
N ARG A 234 6.01 -4.91 21.35
CA ARG A 234 6.69 -6.16 21.69
C ARG A 234 6.02 -6.88 22.85
N LYS A 235 5.70 -6.19 23.96
CA LYS A 235 4.99 -6.75 25.12
C LYS A 235 3.65 -7.34 24.71
N PHE A 236 2.88 -6.61 23.91
CA PHE A 236 1.63 -7.10 23.37
C PHE A 236 1.83 -8.38 22.53
N LEU A 237 2.77 -8.37 21.58
CA LEU A 237 3.03 -9.55 20.74
C LEU A 237 3.49 -10.77 21.56
N LEU A 238 4.32 -10.57 22.58
CA LEU A 238 4.74 -11.64 23.50
C LEU A 238 3.57 -12.15 24.34
N SER A 239 2.70 -11.28 24.84
CA SER A 239 1.50 -11.70 25.60
C SER A 239 0.51 -12.51 24.74
N GLU A 240 0.46 -12.26 23.44
CA GLU A 240 -0.34 -13.06 22.51
C GLU A 240 0.30 -14.42 22.23
N VAL A 241 1.65 -14.53 22.27
CA VAL A 241 2.37 -15.82 22.20
C VAL A 241 2.07 -16.66 23.43
N GLU A 242 2.26 -16.08 24.62
CA GLU A 242 2.06 -16.75 25.91
C GLU A 242 0.62 -17.23 26.08
N ALA A 243 -0.35 -16.46 25.60
CA ALA A 243 -1.75 -16.84 25.63
C ALA A 243 -2.16 -17.86 24.54
N GLY A 244 -1.22 -18.39 23.75
CA GLY A 244 -1.50 -19.34 22.66
C GLY A 244 -2.32 -18.76 21.50
N ARG A 245 -2.58 -17.45 21.49
CA ARG A 245 -3.36 -16.75 20.45
C ARG A 245 -2.51 -16.43 19.22
N TYR A 246 -1.19 -16.54 19.35
CA TYR A 246 -0.21 -16.30 18.31
C TYR A 246 0.90 -17.37 18.38
N CYS A 247 0.89 -18.32 17.46
CA CYS A 247 1.94 -19.33 17.33
C CYS A 247 2.92 -18.89 16.23
N PRO A 248 4.14 -18.41 16.55
CA PRO A 248 5.21 -18.33 15.56
C PRO A 248 5.63 -19.77 15.29
N VAL A 249 5.18 -20.35 14.17
CA VAL A 249 5.82 -21.57 13.67
C VAL A 249 7.21 -21.16 13.21
N LEU A 250 8.15 -21.21 14.16
CA LEU A 250 9.58 -21.30 13.90
C LEU A 250 9.84 -22.78 13.70
N ASP A 251 9.75 -23.25 12.46
CA ASP A 251 10.54 -24.42 12.09
C ASP A 251 12.00 -23.94 12.12
N LEU A 252 12.76 -24.50 13.07
CA LEU A 252 14.22 -24.42 13.16
C LEU A 252 14.86 -25.06 11.92
#